data_AF-A0AAD9PJ21-F1
#
_entry.id   AF-A0AAD9PJ21-F1
#
_cell.length_a   1.000
_cell.length_b   1.000
_cell.length_c   1.000
_cell.angle_alpha   90.00
_cell.angle_beta   90.00
_cell.angle_gamma   90.00
#
_symmetry.space_group_name_H-M   'P 1'
#
loop_
_entity.id
_entity.type
_entity.pdbx_description
1 polymer ?
#
loop_
_entity_poly.entity_id
_entity_poly.type
_entity_poly.pdbx_seq_one_letter_code
_entity_poly.pdbx_strand_id
1 'polypeptide(L)'
;MDDIWDIDVGNANLLITEANDCIKTYHTHSNSSKKVTYLTMIRAKAASLKKTIKDLEISLNDLIKNDHHVEDKRRQLTDIMQKEKNLERFLNDISHDQFDYKEISANKVRISFFHIFRVTILWVLIQLLPISNQDTVQQCLTCKMRSWPFLTRGQLRFII
;
A
#
# COMPACT_ATOMS: atom_id res chain seq x y z
N MET A 1 -43.17 2.68 -11.60
CA MET A 1 -42.00 2.28 -12.41
C MET A 1 -40.90 3.20 -11.95
N ASP A 2 -39.85 2.66 -11.33
CA ASP A 2 -38.71 3.48 -10.95
C ASP A 2 -38.03 3.97 -12.22
N ASP A 3 -37.78 5.28 -12.32
CA ASP A 3 -37.06 5.86 -13.44
C ASP A 3 -35.65 5.25 -13.48
N ILE A 4 -35.14 4.90 -14.67
CA ILE A 4 -33.80 4.32 -14.83
C ILE A 4 -32.75 5.21 -14.16
N TRP A 5 -32.98 6.53 -14.22
CA TRP A 5 -32.20 7.54 -13.51
C TRP A 5 -32.11 7.27 -12.00
N ASP A 6 -33.24 7.01 -11.35
CA ASP A 6 -33.30 6.84 -9.89
C ASP A 6 -32.58 5.56 -9.45
N ILE A 7 -32.63 4.51 -10.28
CA ILE A 7 -31.90 3.26 -10.06
C ILE A 7 -30.39 3.51 -10.13
N ASP A 8 -29.91 4.21 -11.16
CA ASP A 8 -28.48 4.48 -11.33
C ASP A 8 -27.93 5.44 -10.26
N VAL A 9 -28.72 6.44 -9.85
CA VAL A 9 -28.39 7.31 -8.71
C VAL A 9 -28.36 6.51 -7.40
N GLY A 10 -29.30 5.59 -7.19
CA GLY A 10 -29.32 4.68 -6.06
C GLY A 10 -28.05 3.81 -6.00
N ASN A 11 -27.70 3.20 -7.14
CA ASN A 11 -26.49 2.39 -7.30
C ASN A 11 -25.21 3.19 -7.02
N ALA A 12 -25.11 4.41 -7.54
CA ALA A 12 -23.96 5.29 -7.29
C ALA A 12 -23.81 5.62 -5.80
N ASN A 13 -24.90 5.97 -5.11
CA ASN A 13 -24.88 6.27 -3.68
C ASN A 13 -24.54 5.04 -2.83
N LEU A 14 -25.03 3.86 -3.22
CA LEU A 14 -24.66 2.59 -2.59
C LEU A 14 -23.13 2.38 -2.68
N LEU A 15 -22.57 2.45 -3.90
CA LEU A 15 -21.13 2.29 -4.15
C LEU A 15 -20.28 3.26 -3.33
N ILE A 16 -20.71 4.52 -3.20
CA ILE A 16 -20.02 5.53 -2.40
C ILE A 16 -20.04 5.17 -0.91
N THR A 17 -21.21 4.80 -0.38
CA THR A 17 -21.37 4.42 1.03
C THR A 17 -20.48 3.22 1.35
N GLU A 18 -20.57 2.22 0.49
CA GLU A 18 -19.80 1.00 0.56
C GLU A 18 -18.28 1.21 0.45
N ALA A 19 -17.84 2.18 -0.37
CA ALA A 19 -16.43 2.54 -0.48
C ALA A 19 -15.95 3.24 0.79
N ASN A 20 -16.75 4.16 1.33
CA ASN A 20 -16.44 4.87 2.58
C ASN A 20 -16.36 3.92 3.78
N ASP A 21 -17.18 2.87 3.83
CA ASP A 21 -17.08 1.87 4.89
C ASP A 21 -15.82 1.02 4.76
N CYS A 22 -15.39 0.70 3.53
CA CYS A 22 -14.08 0.10 3.30
C CYS A 22 -12.94 1.05 3.72
N ILE A 23 -13.06 2.36 3.50
CA ILE A 23 -12.07 3.37 3.94
C ILE A 23 -11.95 3.42 5.46
N LYS A 24 -13.07 3.50 6.18
CA LYS A 24 -13.08 3.46 7.65
C LYS A 24 -12.40 2.20 8.17
N THR A 25 -12.71 1.07 7.53
CA THR A 25 -12.13 -0.23 7.87
C THR A 25 -10.64 -0.29 7.54
N TYR A 26 -10.19 0.32 6.46
CA TYR A 26 -8.78 0.42 6.08
C TYR A 26 -7.94 1.17 7.13
N HIS A 27 -8.46 2.26 7.69
CA HIS A 27 -7.75 3.04 8.72
C HIS A 27 -7.66 2.32 10.07
N THR A 28 -8.67 1.51 10.43
CA THR A 28 -8.73 0.82 11.73
C THR A 28 -7.86 -0.44 11.77
N HIS A 29 -7.58 -1.06 10.63
CA HIS A 29 -6.78 -2.28 10.57
C HIS A 29 -5.28 -1.98 10.65
N SER A 30 -4.55 -2.66 11.53
CA SER A 30 -3.08 -2.59 11.61
C SER A 30 -2.37 -3.56 10.65
N ASN A 31 -3.05 -4.63 10.24
CA ASN A 31 -2.48 -5.68 9.39
C ASN A 31 -2.33 -5.22 7.93
N SER A 32 -1.08 -5.19 7.45
CA SER A 32 -0.72 -4.78 6.09
C SER A 32 -1.41 -5.61 4.99
N SER A 33 -1.55 -6.93 5.17
CA SER A 33 -2.23 -7.79 4.19
C SER A 33 -3.72 -7.45 4.06
N LYS A 34 -4.41 -7.24 5.19
CA LYS A 34 -5.82 -6.82 5.19
C LYS A 34 -6.00 -5.43 4.59
N LYS A 35 -5.07 -4.49 4.85
CA LYS A 35 -5.07 -3.16 4.23
C LYS A 35 -5.02 -3.23 2.71
N VAL A 36 -4.20 -4.13 2.14
CA VAL A 36 -4.15 -4.35 0.69
C VAL A 36 -5.48 -4.86 0.15
N THR A 37 -6.14 -5.80 0.84
CA THR A 37 -7.46 -6.29 0.44
C THR A 37 -8.50 -5.17 0.40
N TYR A 38 -8.61 -4.37 1.47
CA TYR A 38 -9.54 -3.24 1.50
C TYR A 38 -9.23 -2.20 0.44
N LEU A 39 -7.94 -1.91 0.20
CA LEU A 39 -7.54 -0.99 -0.86
C LEU A 39 -7.96 -1.49 -2.24
N THR A 40 -7.83 -2.78 -2.51
CA THR A 40 -8.32 -3.39 -3.77
C THR A 40 -9.83 -3.29 -3.88
N MET A 41 -10.58 -3.52 -2.81
CA MET A 41 -12.04 -3.34 -2.79
C MET A 41 -12.44 -1.88 -3.06
N ILE A 42 -11.75 -0.92 -2.45
CA ILE A 42 -11.99 0.52 -2.66
C ILE A 42 -11.72 0.89 -4.13
N ARG A 43 -10.63 0.41 -4.72
CA ARG A 43 -10.32 0.63 -6.15
C ARG A 43 -11.37 0.02 -7.08
N ALA A 44 -11.84 -1.19 -6.79
CA ALA A 44 -12.90 -1.83 -7.56
C ALA A 44 -14.20 -1.02 -7.49
N LYS A 45 -14.59 -0.56 -6.30
CA LYS A 45 -15.78 0.28 -6.10
C LYS A 45 -15.66 1.62 -6.81
N ALA A 46 -14.49 2.27 -6.77
CA ALA A 46 -14.22 3.50 -7.51
C ALA A 46 -14.34 3.30 -9.02
N ALA A 47 -13.82 2.19 -9.56
CA ALA A 47 -13.94 1.87 -10.98
C ALA A 47 -15.40 1.63 -11.40
N SER A 48 -16.18 0.91 -10.58
CA SER A 48 -17.62 0.74 -10.81
C SER A 48 -18.37 2.08 -10.76
N LEU A 49 -18.07 2.93 -9.79
CA LEU A 49 -18.68 4.26 -9.65
C LEU A 49 -18.42 5.14 -10.88
N LYS A 50 -17.17 5.14 -11.40
CA LYS A 50 -16.83 5.83 -12.64
C LYS A 50 -17.67 5.37 -13.84
N LYS A 51 -17.96 4.06 -13.91
CA LYS A 51 -18.82 3.53 -14.96
C LYS A 51 -20.25 4.06 -14.81
N THR A 52 -20.82 3.96 -13.60
CA THR A 52 -22.18 4.49 -13.32
C THR A 52 -22.30 5.99 -13.58
N ILE A 53 -21.26 6.79 -13.28
CA ILE A 53 -21.24 8.22 -13.61
C ILE A 53 -21.34 8.44 -15.12
N LYS A 54 -20.60 7.67 -15.93
CA LYS A 54 -20.69 7.77 -17.40
C LYS A 54 -22.08 7.41 -17.91
N ASP A 55 -22.70 6.38 -17.33
CA ASP A 55 -24.05 5.96 -17.70
C ASP A 55 -25.08 7.05 -17.33
N LEU A 56 -24.93 7.71 -16.18
CA LEU A 56 -25.72 8.89 -15.78
C LEU A 56 -25.46 10.12 -16.67
N GLU A 57 -24.22 10.37 -17.09
CA GLU A 57 -23.88 11.44 -18.03
C GLU A 57 -24.57 11.24 -19.39
N ILE A 58 -24.56 10.01 -19.92
CA ILE A 58 -25.25 9.65 -21.16
C ILE A 58 -26.76 9.87 -20.99
N SER A 59 -27.34 9.34 -19.91
CA SER A 59 -28.77 9.49 -19.62
C SER A 59 -29.18 10.96 -19.48
N LEU A 60 -28.37 11.78 -18.80
CA LEU A 60 -28.62 13.22 -18.68
C LEU A 60 -28.58 13.92 -20.05
N ASN A 61 -27.61 13.56 -20.91
CA ASN A 61 -27.51 14.14 -22.25
C ASN A 61 -28.71 13.79 -23.12
N ASP A 62 -29.27 12.58 -22.98
CA ASP A 62 -30.46 12.18 -23.71
C ASP A 62 -31.72 12.85 -23.13
N LEU A 63 -31.79 13.05 -21.82
CA LEU A 63 -32.85 13.85 -21.20
C LEU A 63 -32.80 15.32 -21.64
N ILE A 64 -31.62 15.95 -21.71
CA ILE A 64 -31.44 17.33 -22.18
C ILE A 64 -31.98 17.52 -23.62
N LYS A 65 -31.86 16.51 -24.48
CA LYS A 65 -32.40 16.56 -25.85
C LYS A 65 -33.92 16.49 -25.89
N ASN A 66 -34.54 15.85 -24.91
CA ASN A 66 -35.97 15.51 -24.90
C ASN A 66 -36.79 16.37 -23.91
N ASP A 67 -36.16 17.02 -22.94
CA ASP A 67 -36.79 17.77 -21.86
C ASP A 67 -35.91 18.96 -21.43
N HIS A 68 -36.55 20.08 -21.04
CA HIS A 68 -35.90 21.30 -20.60
C HIS A 68 -35.74 21.41 -19.08
N HIS A 69 -36.32 20.49 -18.30
CA HIS A 69 -36.27 20.53 -16.83
C HIS A 69 -35.33 19.46 -16.22
N VAL A 70 -34.03 19.57 -16.53
CA VAL A 70 -33.01 18.59 -16.10
C VAL A 70 -32.08 19.08 -14.97
N GLU A 71 -32.34 20.26 -14.39
CA GLU A 71 -31.43 20.90 -13.44
C GLU A 71 -31.23 20.11 -12.14
N ASP A 72 -32.28 19.47 -11.61
CA ASP A 72 -32.16 18.64 -10.41
C ASP A 72 -31.31 17.39 -10.67
N LYS A 73 -31.47 16.77 -11.84
CA LYS A 73 -30.68 15.63 -12.28
C LYS A 73 -29.21 16.02 -12.49
N ARG A 74 -28.96 17.20 -13.07
CA ARG A 74 -27.60 17.77 -13.20
C ARG A 74 -26.93 18.01 -11.85
N ARG A 75 -27.69 18.52 -10.86
CA ARG A 75 -27.20 18.70 -9.50
C ARG A 75 -26.83 17.37 -8.84
N GLN A 76 -27.72 16.37 -8.93
CA GLN A 76 -27.46 15.03 -8.41
C GLN A 76 -26.19 14.40 -9.00
N LEU A 77 -26.02 14.48 -10.32
CA LEU A 77 -24.81 14.00 -10.99
C LEU A 77 -23.56 14.73 -10.50
N THR A 78 -23.62 16.06 -10.37
CA THR A 78 -22.51 16.88 -9.85
C THR A 78 -22.10 16.46 -8.44
N ASP A 79 -23.09 16.19 -7.57
CA ASP A 79 -22.83 15.73 -6.20
C ASP A 79 -22.15 14.35 -6.18
N ILE A 80 -22.58 13.43 -7.05
CA ILE A 80 -21.97 12.10 -7.21
C ILE A 80 -20.53 12.23 -7.72
N MET A 81 -20.29 13.06 -8.74
CA MET A 81 -18.95 13.31 -9.28
C MET A 81 -18.02 13.92 -8.23
N GLN A 82 -18.52 14.82 -7.39
CA GLN A 82 -17.72 15.39 -6.31
C GLN A 82 -17.32 14.34 -5.26
N LYS A 83 -18.23 13.43 -4.92
CA LYS A 83 -17.94 12.30 -4.02
C LYS A 83 -16.93 11.34 -4.63
N GLU A 84 -17.01 11.09 -5.94
CA GLU A 84 -16.04 10.26 -6.66
C GLU A 84 -14.64 10.90 -6.66
N LYS A 85 -14.52 12.21 -6.93
CA LYS A 85 -13.24 12.93 -6.83
C LYS A 85 -12.61 12.88 -5.44
N ASN A 86 -13.43 12.84 -4.38
CA ASN A 86 -12.92 12.69 -3.02
C ASN A 86 -12.35 11.28 -2.81
N LEU A 87 -12.99 10.25 -3.36
CA LEU A 87 -12.51 8.88 -3.34
C LEU A 87 -11.20 8.72 -4.12
N GLU A 88 -11.07 9.38 -5.28
CA GLU A 88 -9.83 9.41 -6.04
C GLU A 88 -8.68 10.07 -5.28
N ARG A 89 -8.93 11.21 -4.65
CA ARG A 89 -7.93 11.90 -3.82
C ARG A 89 -7.39 10.98 -2.73
N PHE A 90 -8.29 10.32 -2.01
CA PHE A 90 -7.90 9.32 -1.01
C PHE A 90 -7.02 8.20 -1.58
N LEU A 91 -7.35 7.66 -2.77
CA LEU A 91 -6.55 6.62 -3.41
C LEU A 91 -5.17 7.13 -3.84
N ASN A 92 -5.07 8.39 -4.27
CA ASN A 92 -3.82 9.02 -4.63
C ASN A 92 -2.94 9.26 -3.40
N ASP A 93 -3.51 9.72 -2.29
CA ASP A 93 -2.79 9.97 -1.04
C ASP A 93 -2.16 8.66 -0.52
N ILE A 94 -2.93 7.56 -0.51
CA ILE A 94 -2.41 6.24 -0.11
C ILE A 94 -1.33 5.73 -1.05
N SER A 95 -1.46 5.98 -2.36
CA SER A 95 -0.45 5.54 -3.31
C SER A 95 0.91 6.16 -2.97
N HIS A 96 0.92 7.43 -2.54
CA HIS A 96 2.14 8.13 -2.17
C HIS A 96 2.78 7.54 -0.90
N ASP A 97 1.98 7.23 0.11
CA ASP A 97 2.42 6.59 1.35
C ASP A 97 3.00 5.17 1.13
N GLN A 98 2.47 4.41 0.16
CA GLN A 98 2.95 3.04 -0.11
C GLN A 98 4.32 3.00 -0.82
N PHE A 99 4.67 4.02 -1.60
CA PHE A 99 6.00 4.11 -2.23
C PHE A 99 7.09 4.29 -1.19
N ASP A 100 6.86 5.14 -0.19
CA ASP A 100 7.83 5.45 0.87
C ASP A 100 8.17 4.21 1.72
N TYR A 101 7.14 3.44 2.12
CA TYR A 101 7.34 2.19 2.87
C TYR A 101 8.06 1.07 2.08
N LYS A 102 7.78 0.94 0.77
CA LYS A 102 8.46 -0.06 -0.08
C LYS A 102 9.93 0.28 -0.28
N GLU A 103 10.27 1.55 -0.43
CA GLU A 103 11.66 2.00 -0.56
C GLU A 103 12.45 1.75 0.73
N ILE A 104 11.87 2.10 1.89
CA ILE A 104 12.49 1.83 3.21
C ILE A 104 12.67 0.32 3.44
N SER A 105 11.68 -0.50 3.09
CA SER A 105 11.77 -1.97 3.23
C SER A 105 12.84 -2.57 2.30
N ALA A 106 12.89 -2.14 1.04
CA ALA A 106 13.89 -2.59 0.08
C ALA A 106 15.31 -2.21 0.53
N ASN A 107 15.46 -1.01 1.11
CA ASN A 107 16.73 -0.54 1.63
C ASN A 107 17.17 -1.36 2.86
N LYS A 108 16.24 -1.71 3.76
CA LYS A 108 16.51 -2.56 4.93
C LYS A 108 16.91 -4.00 4.54
N VAL A 109 16.29 -4.57 3.50
CA VAL A 109 16.68 -5.88 2.96
C VAL A 109 18.05 -5.82 2.29
N ARG A 110 18.35 -4.77 1.53
CA ARG A 110 19.68 -4.55 0.96
C ARG A 110 20.76 -4.46 2.03
N ILE A 111 20.55 -3.66 3.08
CA ILE A 111 21.50 -3.52 4.20
C ILE A 111 21.74 -4.88 4.89
N SER A 112 20.67 -5.65 5.12
CA SER A 112 20.79 -6.98 5.74
C SER A 112 21.54 -7.97 4.85
N PHE A 113 21.29 -7.97 3.54
CA PHE A 113 22.00 -8.80 2.57
C PHE A 113 23.48 -8.43 2.47
N PHE A 114 23.81 -7.14 2.42
CA PHE A 114 25.20 -6.66 2.43
C PHE A 114 25.95 -7.06 3.71
N HIS A 115 25.30 -7.04 4.86
CA HIS A 115 25.91 -7.51 6.11
C HIS A 115 26.16 -9.02 6.10
N ILE A 116 25.19 -9.83 5.70
CA ILE A 116 25.36 -11.28 5.61
C ILE A 116 26.48 -11.62 4.62
N PHE A 117 26.46 -11.01 3.44
CA PHE A 117 27.47 -11.25 2.39
C PHE A 117 28.89 -10.87 2.83
N ARG A 118 29.07 -9.74 3.55
CA ARG A 118 30.38 -9.37 4.13
C ARG A 118 30.86 -10.37 5.18
N VAL A 119 29.97 -10.85 6.05
CA VAL A 119 30.32 -11.83 7.08
C VAL A 119 30.73 -13.17 6.44
N THR A 120 29.99 -13.63 5.43
CA THR A 120 30.29 -14.89 4.75
C THR A 120 31.60 -14.83 3.96
N ILE A 121 31.87 -13.73 3.23
CA ILE A 121 33.13 -13.56 2.51
C ILE A 121 34.32 -13.50 3.48
N LEU A 122 34.19 -12.76 4.58
CA LEU A 122 35.25 -12.67 5.58
C LEU A 122 35.57 -14.04 6.18
N TRP A 123 34.54 -14.86 6.45
CA TRP A 123 34.71 -16.22 6.96
C TRP A 123 35.44 -17.12 5.97
N VAL A 124 35.06 -17.08 4.69
CA VAL A 124 35.71 -17.89 3.64
C VAL A 124 37.16 -17.47 3.43
N LEU A 125 37.45 -16.16 3.46
CA LEU A 125 38.82 -15.65 3.37
C LEU A 125 39.70 -16.09 4.55
N ILE A 126 39.14 -16.22 5.75
CA ILE A 126 39.86 -16.75 6.92
C ILE A 126 40.21 -18.23 6.73
N GLN A 127 39.32 -19.02 6.11
CA GLN A 127 39.57 -20.44 5.87
C GLN A 127 40.58 -20.70 4.74
N LEU A 128 40.78 -19.74 3.83
CA LEU A 128 41.75 -19.84 2.73
C LEU A 128 43.16 -19.36 3.12
N LEU A 129 43.35 -18.84 4.33
CA LEU A 129 44.68 -18.49 4.83
C LEU A 129 45.48 -19.75 5.18
N PRO A 130 46.76 -19.84 4.79
CA PRO A 130 47.61 -20.98 5.13
C PRO A 130 47.75 -21.12 6.65
N ILE A 131 47.71 -22.37 7.11
CA ILE A 131 47.59 -22.78 8.53
C ILE A 131 48.65 -22.11 9.43
N SER A 132 49.84 -21.76 8.92
CA SER A 132 50.89 -21.09 9.70
C SER A 132 50.57 -19.65 10.14
N ASN A 133 49.49 -19.05 9.62
CA ASN A 133 49.04 -17.69 9.96
C ASN A 133 47.63 -17.64 10.57
N GLN A 134 46.95 -18.77 10.75
CA GLN A 134 45.60 -18.79 11.31
C GLN A 134 45.58 -18.41 12.80
N ASP A 135 46.59 -18.87 13.57
CA ASP A 135 46.70 -18.56 15.00
C ASP A 135 46.96 -17.07 15.29
N THR A 136 47.79 -16.41 14.47
CA THR A 136 48.07 -14.97 14.55
C THR A 136 46.86 -14.12 14.19
N VAL A 137 46.03 -14.57 13.24
CA VAL A 137 44.82 -13.85 12.81
C VAL A 137 43.67 -14.03 13.82
N GLN A 138 43.52 -15.21 14.43
CA GLN A 138 42.54 -15.45 15.50
C GLN A 138 42.85 -14.65 16.78
N GLN A 139 44.12 -14.48 17.14
CA GLN A 139 44.53 -13.61 18.25
C GLN A 139 44.29 -12.12 17.93
N CYS A 140 44.41 -11.71 16.67
CA CYS A 140 44.17 -10.31 16.26
C CYS A 140 42.67 -9.95 16.23
N LEU A 141 41.79 -10.89 15.82
CA LEU A 141 40.33 -10.73 15.83
C LEU A 141 39.75 -10.69 17.26
N THR A 142 40.29 -11.48 18.18
CA THR A 142 39.85 -11.48 19.60
C THR A 142 40.29 -10.21 20.35
N CYS A 143 41.43 -9.61 19.99
CA CYS A 143 41.85 -8.31 20.53
C CYS A 143 41.03 -7.12 19.97
N LYS A 144 40.59 -7.18 18.70
CA LYS A 144 39.87 -6.06 18.07
C LYS A 144 38.37 -6.04 18.34
N MET A 145 37.78 -7.18 18.74
CA MET A 145 36.37 -7.25 19.15
C MET A 145 36.10 -6.79 20.59
N ARG A 146 37.14 -6.54 21.41
CA ARG A 146 36.97 -5.99 22.77
C ARG A 146 36.75 -4.48 22.83
N SER A 147 36.84 -3.75 21.71
CA SER A 147 36.72 -2.29 21.68
C SER A 147 35.44 -1.75 21.02
N TRP A 148 34.43 -2.60 20.78
CA TRP A 148 33.12 -2.13 20.30
C TRP A 148 32.12 -2.15 21.46
N PRO A 149 31.75 -1.00 22.04
CA PRO A 149 30.56 -0.93 22.87
C PRO A 149 29.34 -1.03 21.92
N PHE A 150 28.25 -1.60 22.40
CA PHE A 150 26.96 -1.83 21.71
C PHE A 150 26.84 -3.13 20.92
N LEU A 151 26.39 -4.19 21.58
CA LEU A 151 24.96 -4.48 21.69
C LEU A 151 24.71 -5.58 22.72
N THR A 152 23.67 -5.33 23.50
CA THR A 152 23.22 -6.03 24.69
C THR A 152 22.92 -7.51 24.48
N ARG A 153 23.27 -8.27 25.52
CA ARG A 153 22.78 -9.60 25.89
C ARG A 153 21.33 -9.84 25.47
N GLY A 154 21.11 -10.92 24.72
CA GLY A 154 19.81 -11.57 24.62
C GLY A 154 19.43 -11.89 23.19
N GLN A 155 19.93 -13.03 22.68
CA GLN A 155 19.28 -13.93 21.70
C GLN A 155 20.35 -14.87 21.14
N LEU A 156 20.65 -15.91 21.91
CA LEU A 156 21.38 -17.09 21.44
C LEU A 156 20.71 -18.30 22.09
N ARG A 157 19.53 -18.64 21.57
CA ARG A 157 18.96 -19.99 21.61
C ARG A 157 18.46 -20.28 20.20
N PHE A 158 18.55 -21.56 19.82
CA PHE A 158 18.35 -22.15 18.50
C PHE A 158 19.61 -22.19 17.62
N ILE A 159 20.36 -23.29 17.75
CA ILE A 159 20.48 -24.36 16.73
C ILE A 159 21.04 -25.61 17.46
N ILE A 160 20.16 -26.57 17.75
CA ILE A 160 20.37 -28.03 17.64
C ILE A 160 19.06 -28.55 17.03
#